data_AF-A0A656K146-F1
#
_entry.id   AF-A0A656K146-F1
#
_cell.length_a   1.000
_cell.length_b   1.000
_cell.length_c   1.000
_cell.angle_alpha   90.00
_cell.angle_beta   90.00
_cell.angle_gamma   90.00
#
_symmetry.space_group_name_H-M   'P 1'
#
loop_
_entity.id
_entity.type
_entity.pdbx_description
1 polymer ?
#
loop_
_entity_poly.entity_id
_entity_poly.type
_entity_poly.pdbx_seq_one_letter_code
_entity_poly.pdbx_strand_id
1 'polypeptide(L)'
;LEFHVRPARWINTQVRPYALYSLIREYALRLEMIMEKRESKLPEWVLQSVQQVLDRPLSGLREPLGADQVDGFLLSIHCDASTPAITLTNAFVLCNAGHAGEPVLWALGIGLKVFDSMQALEQSIKGLFTGAGVNPKLLNLLADPDRQLLLDYDRESTGVDIRIELRSVSGHFIEALQDEEIERQRRTVSDLYQQAVAWQVPSALFKHLINAAECDDRNRQILSDLGGAIQLVVYKAMVPAWMFEASSSDQVRLVNALRRFYVTCIGKKDFLFDVPTLYGYSQQQLTRKLEADFPEEHPDPENIRVTLTHFVPAPVAPGQLPQSIPAAREVTSENLVEFAANRLMSRFDGAISLAAEDGQPLNAVLTPAYVNDVVEALDVAAGYRELLDTVLTP
;
A
#
# COMPACT_ATOMS: atom_id res chain seq x y z
N LEU A 1 -6.74 -16.87 -33.69
CA LEU A 1 -5.31 -16.72 -34.02
C LEU A 1 -4.96 -15.31 -34.50
N GLU A 2 -5.64 -14.76 -35.50
CA GLU A 2 -5.22 -13.47 -36.08
C GLU A 2 -5.32 -12.26 -35.14
N PHE A 3 -6.29 -12.18 -34.23
CA PHE A 3 -6.46 -10.99 -33.37
C PHE A 3 -5.30 -10.77 -32.38
N HIS A 4 -4.82 -11.83 -31.72
CA HIS A 4 -3.72 -11.71 -30.75
C HIS A 4 -2.37 -11.48 -31.44
N VAL A 5 -2.19 -12.03 -32.64
CA VAL A 5 -0.93 -11.96 -33.40
C VAL A 5 -0.84 -10.67 -34.23
N ARG A 6 -1.96 -10.15 -34.72
CA ARG A 6 -1.97 -8.94 -35.54
C ARG A 6 -1.87 -7.68 -34.66
N PRO A 7 -1.09 -6.69 -35.10
CA PRO A 7 -1.08 -5.41 -34.43
C PRO A 7 -2.44 -4.70 -34.59
N ALA A 8 -3.04 -4.30 -33.48
CA ALA A 8 -4.21 -3.44 -33.43
C ALA A 8 -3.76 -1.98 -33.34
N ARG A 9 -4.42 -1.08 -34.07
CA ARG A 9 -4.17 0.37 -33.96
C ARG A 9 -5.15 0.97 -32.96
N TRP A 10 -4.63 1.58 -31.90
CA TRP A 10 -5.41 2.37 -30.97
C TRP A 10 -4.93 3.83 -31.05
N ILE A 11 -5.76 4.68 -31.67
CA ILE A 11 -5.44 6.09 -31.97
C ILE A 11 -4.15 6.18 -32.81
N ASN A 12 -3.07 6.72 -32.22
CA ASN A 12 -1.76 6.88 -32.86
C ASN A 12 -0.75 5.82 -32.43
N THR A 13 -1.20 4.79 -31.71
CA THR A 13 -0.35 3.74 -31.15
C THR A 13 -0.67 2.40 -31.79
N GLN A 14 0.36 1.65 -32.15
CA GLN A 14 0.21 0.27 -32.58
C GLN A 14 0.46 -0.64 -31.38
N VAL A 15 -0.53 -1.44 -31.02
CA VAL A 15 -0.49 -2.37 -29.89
C VAL A 15 -0.48 -3.78 -30.45
N ARG A 16 0.38 -4.65 -29.91
CA ARG A 16 0.32 -6.10 -30.16
C ARG A 16 -0.33 -6.74 -28.94
N PRO A 17 -1.63 -7.09 -28.98
CA PRO A 17 -2.37 -7.52 -27.79
C PRO A 17 -1.67 -8.67 -27.07
N TYR A 18 -1.20 -9.68 -27.80
CA TYR A 18 -0.46 -10.80 -27.23
C TYR A 18 0.74 -10.37 -26.38
N ALA A 19 1.65 -9.59 -26.98
CA ALA A 19 2.85 -9.12 -26.30
C ALA A 19 2.51 -8.24 -25.09
N LEU A 20 1.48 -7.39 -25.21
CA LEU A 20 1.03 -6.55 -24.10
C LEU A 20 0.49 -7.40 -22.93
N TYR A 21 -0.34 -8.42 -23.21
CA TYR A 21 -0.88 -9.28 -22.17
C TYR A 21 0.20 -10.12 -21.49
N SER A 22 1.15 -10.66 -22.25
CA SER A 22 2.33 -11.35 -21.69
C SER A 22 3.13 -10.43 -20.77
N LEU A 23 3.38 -9.18 -21.18
CA LEU A 23 4.07 -8.20 -20.33
C LEU A 23 3.30 -7.87 -19.07
N ILE A 24 1.98 -7.61 -19.16
CA ILE A 24 1.14 -7.34 -18.00
C ILE A 24 1.25 -8.49 -16.99
N ARG A 25 1.20 -9.73 -17.48
CA ARG A 25 1.33 -10.92 -16.63
C ARG A 25 2.68 -11.03 -15.96
N GLU A 26 3.76 -10.84 -16.71
CA GLU A 26 5.11 -10.86 -16.14
C GLU A 26 5.26 -9.78 -15.06
N TYR A 27 4.89 -8.53 -15.35
CA TYR A 27 4.99 -7.44 -14.39
C TYR A 27 4.12 -7.64 -13.17
N ALA A 28 2.93 -8.22 -13.35
CA ALA A 28 2.06 -8.55 -12.25
C ALA A 28 2.68 -9.61 -11.31
N LEU A 29 3.25 -10.69 -11.86
CA LEU A 29 3.97 -11.69 -11.09
C LEU A 29 5.17 -11.08 -10.34
N ARG A 30 5.96 -10.24 -11.02
CA ARG A 30 7.08 -9.52 -10.38
C ARG A 30 6.60 -8.61 -9.24
N LEU A 31 5.47 -7.94 -9.42
CA LEU A 31 4.89 -7.07 -8.39
C LEU A 31 4.39 -7.87 -7.19
N GLU A 32 3.75 -9.02 -7.42
CA GLU A 32 3.36 -9.96 -6.37
C GLU A 32 4.57 -10.39 -5.54
N MET A 33 5.69 -10.75 -6.18
CA MET A 33 6.93 -11.09 -5.50
C MET A 33 7.50 -9.96 -4.64
N ILE A 34 7.46 -8.72 -5.14
CA ILE A 34 7.90 -7.54 -4.38
C ILE A 34 7.02 -7.35 -3.14
N MET A 35 5.71 -7.59 -3.24
CA MET A 35 4.79 -7.52 -2.11
C MET A 35 5.06 -8.63 -1.09
N GLU A 36 5.23 -9.88 -1.53
CA GLU A 36 5.55 -11.01 -0.66
C GLU A 36 6.88 -10.81 0.08
N LYS A 37 7.89 -10.25 -0.61
CA LYS A 37 9.17 -9.90 0.03
C LYS A 37 9.01 -8.88 1.15
N ARG A 38 8.13 -7.88 0.98
CA ARG A 38 7.84 -6.88 2.02
C ARG A 38 7.08 -7.44 3.20
N GLU A 39 6.17 -8.39 2.97
CA GLU A 39 5.43 -9.04 4.06
C GLU A 39 6.25 -10.14 4.75
N SER A 40 7.33 -10.64 4.14
CA SER A 40 8.23 -11.68 4.69
C SER A 40 7.51 -12.97 5.11
N LYS A 41 6.41 -13.32 4.42
CA LYS A 41 5.61 -14.52 4.69
C LYS A 41 6.22 -15.79 4.11
N LEU A 42 6.94 -15.67 3.01
CA LEU A 42 7.50 -16.80 2.27
C LEU A 42 9.03 -16.86 2.42
N PRO A 43 9.63 -18.07 2.39
CA PRO A 43 11.08 -18.22 2.37
C PRO A 43 11.72 -17.54 1.15
N GLU A 44 12.91 -16.94 1.33
CA GLU A 44 13.60 -16.21 0.24
C GLU A 44 13.92 -17.12 -0.96
N TRP A 45 14.18 -18.41 -0.75
CA TRP A 45 14.47 -19.36 -1.84
C TRP A 45 13.27 -19.53 -2.79
N VAL A 46 12.04 -19.39 -2.28
CA VAL A 46 10.81 -19.44 -3.10
C VAL A 46 10.77 -18.25 -4.04
N LEU A 47 11.05 -17.06 -3.51
CA LEU A 47 11.09 -15.83 -4.30
C LEU A 47 12.21 -15.91 -5.36
N GLN A 48 13.38 -16.44 -5.00
CA GLN A 48 14.48 -16.67 -5.94
C GLN A 48 14.10 -17.66 -7.05
N SER A 49 13.35 -18.72 -6.71
CA SER A 49 12.88 -19.72 -7.67
C SER A 49 11.93 -19.12 -8.71
N VAL A 50 10.97 -18.30 -8.26
CA VAL A 50 10.08 -17.56 -9.17
C VAL A 50 10.89 -16.56 -9.99
N GLN A 51 11.82 -15.83 -9.37
CA GLN A 51 12.67 -14.84 -10.06
C GLN A 51 13.47 -15.50 -11.18
N GLN A 52 14.07 -16.66 -10.93
CA GLN A 52 14.85 -17.41 -11.90
C GLN A 52 14.04 -17.78 -13.14
N VAL A 53 12.79 -18.22 -12.96
CA VAL A 53 11.91 -18.57 -14.09
C VAL A 53 11.49 -17.32 -14.87
N LEU A 54 11.29 -16.18 -14.21
CA LEU A 54 10.96 -14.91 -14.86
C LEU A 54 12.16 -14.28 -15.60
N ASP A 55 13.35 -14.33 -15.01
CA ASP A 55 14.58 -13.76 -15.59
C ASP A 55 15.17 -14.66 -16.69
N ARG A 56 14.90 -15.97 -16.64
CA ARG A 56 15.31 -16.98 -17.62
C ARG A 56 14.08 -17.77 -18.09
N PRO A 57 13.22 -17.18 -18.93
CA PRO A 57 11.91 -17.76 -19.26
C PRO A 57 11.99 -18.97 -20.18
N LEU A 58 13.08 -19.14 -20.93
CA LEU A 58 13.35 -20.34 -21.72
C LEU A 58 14.07 -21.37 -20.85
N SER A 59 13.62 -22.62 -20.88
CA SER A 59 14.22 -23.72 -20.09
C SER A 59 15.72 -23.88 -20.37
N GLY A 60 16.13 -23.79 -21.64
CA GLY A 60 17.55 -23.87 -22.04
C GLY A 60 18.45 -22.78 -21.43
N LEU A 61 17.90 -21.63 -21.01
CA LEU A 61 18.67 -20.60 -20.32
C LEU A 61 18.95 -20.95 -18.86
N ARG A 62 18.26 -21.95 -18.30
CA ARG A 62 18.39 -22.40 -16.91
C ARG A 62 19.31 -23.61 -16.76
N GLU A 63 19.65 -24.31 -17.84
CA GLU A 63 20.60 -25.43 -17.84
C GLU A 63 21.96 -25.12 -17.16
N PRO A 64 22.57 -23.92 -17.33
CA PRO A 64 23.85 -23.60 -16.69
C PRO A 64 23.80 -23.54 -15.15
N LEU A 65 22.60 -23.59 -14.55
CA LEU A 65 22.39 -23.48 -13.10
C LEU A 65 22.51 -24.83 -12.39
N GLY A 66 22.58 -25.93 -13.13
CA GLY A 66 22.85 -27.27 -12.59
C GLY A 66 21.86 -27.67 -11.50
N ALA A 67 22.37 -27.92 -10.29
CA ALA A 67 21.56 -28.39 -9.16
C ALA A 67 20.53 -27.36 -8.65
N ASP A 68 20.79 -26.07 -8.88
CA ASP A 68 19.90 -24.96 -8.51
C ASP A 68 18.89 -24.64 -9.63
N GLN A 69 18.79 -25.49 -10.65
CA GLN A 69 17.81 -25.31 -11.72
C GLN A 69 16.40 -25.51 -11.20
N VAL A 70 15.59 -24.45 -11.29
CA VAL A 70 14.15 -24.49 -11.10
C VAL A 70 13.48 -24.50 -12.46
N ASP A 71 12.56 -25.44 -12.66
CA ASP A 71 11.70 -25.46 -13.84
C ASP A 71 10.23 -25.22 -13.47
N GLY A 72 9.57 -24.47 -14.35
CA GLY A 72 8.15 -24.18 -14.26
C GLY A 72 7.34 -25.15 -15.12
N PHE A 73 6.33 -25.75 -14.49
CA PHE A 73 5.40 -26.69 -15.10
C PHE A 73 4.00 -26.09 -15.13
N LEU A 74 3.30 -26.28 -16.25
CA LEU A 74 1.88 -26.00 -16.33
C LEU A 74 1.11 -27.11 -15.61
N LEU A 75 0.00 -26.73 -15.01
CA LEU A 75 -0.82 -27.64 -14.21
C LEU A 75 -2.02 -28.11 -15.02
N SER A 76 -2.21 -29.42 -15.13
CA SER A 76 -3.43 -30.04 -15.68
C SER A 76 -4.00 -31.03 -14.68
N ILE A 77 -5.31 -31.25 -14.73
CA ILE A 77 -6.03 -32.18 -13.86
C ILE A 77 -6.76 -33.23 -14.69
N HIS A 78 -6.80 -34.45 -14.18
CA HIS A 78 -7.59 -35.56 -14.71
C HIS A 78 -8.64 -35.94 -13.68
N CYS A 79 -9.92 -35.94 -14.08
CA CYS A 79 -11.02 -36.35 -13.19
C CYS A 79 -11.25 -37.87 -13.23
N ASP A 80 -11.01 -38.50 -14.39
CA ASP A 80 -11.01 -39.94 -14.60
C ASP A 80 -9.95 -40.31 -15.67
N ALA A 81 -9.53 -41.57 -15.70
CA ALA A 81 -8.60 -42.10 -16.69
C ALA A 81 -9.13 -42.02 -18.14
N SER A 82 -10.46 -41.87 -18.32
CA SER A 82 -11.10 -41.75 -19.63
C SER A 82 -11.29 -40.30 -20.10
N THR A 83 -11.17 -39.32 -19.21
CA THR A 83 -11.38 -37.90 -19.54
C THR A 83 -10.10 -37.24 -20.03
N PRO A 84 -10.16 -36.30 -21.00
CA PRO A 84 -9.00 -35.53 -21.38
C PRO A 84 -8.52 -34.65 -20.23
N ALA A 85 -7.20 -34.39 -20.17
CA ALA A 85 -6.60 -33.50 -19.20
C ALA A 85 -7.22 -32.09 -19.30
N ILE A 86 -7.67 -31.56 -18.18
CA ILE A 86 -8.19 -30.20 -18.07
C ILE A 86 -7.04 -29.29 -17.63
N THR A 87 -6.64 -28.32 -18.46
CA THR A 87 -5.58 -27.37 -18.06
C THR A 87 -6.12 -26.36 -17.04
N LEU A 88 -5.38 -26.15 -15.95
CA LEU A 88 -5.62 -25.06 -15.03
C LEU A 88 -4.86 -23.81 -15.47
N THR A 89 -5.56 -22.84 -16.04
CA THR A 89 -4.92 -21.60 -16.54
C THR A 89 -4.48 -20.67 -15.42
N ASN A 90 -3.45 -19.85 -15.66
CA ASN A 90 -2.86 -18.98 -14.62
C ASN A 90 -2.53 -19.73 -13.32
N ALA A 91 -2.07 -20.97 -13.47
CA ALA A 91 -1.50 -21.76 -12.40
C ALA A 91 -0.26 -22.48 -12.93
N PHE A 92 0.78 -22.54 -12.10
CA PHE A 92 2.01 -23.26 -12.40
C PHE A 92 2.64 -23.80 -11.13
N VAL A 93 3.45 -24.83 -11.32
CA VAL A 93 4.24 -25.44 -10.25
C VAL A 93 5.71 -25.27 -10.57
N LEU A 94 6.48 -24.79 -9.60
CA LEU A 94 7.94 -24.75 -9.68
C LEU A 94 8.52 -25.95 -8.93
N CYS A 95 9.41 -26.67 -9.60
CA CYS A 95 10.15 -27.78 -9.03
C CYS A 95 11.64 -27.64 -9.38
N ASN A 96 12.52 -27.95 -8.43
CA ASN A 96 13.95 -28.01 -8.72
C ASN A 96 14.30 -29.33 -9.39
N ALA A 97 15.19 -29.30 -10.38
CA ALA A 97 15.75 -30.49 -11.00
C ALA A 97 16.47 -31.42 -10.00
N GLY A 98 16.87 -30.89 -8.83
CA GLY A 98 17.60 -31.60 -7.77
C GLY A 98 16.94 -31.65 -6.38
N HIS A 99 15.72 -31.12 -6.19
CA HIS A 99 15.01 -31.23 -4.89
C HIS A 99 13.71 -32.01 -5.03
N ALA A 100 13.83 -33.31 -4.78
CA ALA A 100 12.73 -34.13 -4.34
C ALA A 100 12.29 -33.65 -2.94
N GLY A 101 11.36 -32.70 -2.88
CA GLY A 101 10.84 -32.23 -1.61
C GLY A 101 9.66 -31.30 -1.80
N GLU A 102 9.93 -30.04 -2.16
CA GLU A 102 8.95 -28.99 -1.89
C GLU A 102 8.48 -28.27 -3.17
N PRO A 103 7.38 -28.72 -3.81
CA PRO A 103 6.86 -28.00 -4.96
C PRO A 103 6.22 -26.67 -4.52
N VAL A 104 6.44 -25.64 -5.33
CA VAL A 104 5.83 -24.33 -5.12
C VAL A 104 4.69 -24.17 -6.13
N LEU A 105 3.47 -24.02 -5.64
CA LEU A 105 2.32 -23.66 -6.47
C LEU A 105 2.21 -22.14 -6.52
N TRP A 106 2.02 -21.61 -7.73
CA TRP A 106 1.36 -20.34 -7.91
C TRP A 106 0.02 -20.59 -8.61
N ALA A 107 -1.04 -19.98 -8.10
CA ALA A 107 -2.32 -19.95 -8.80
C ALA A 107 -3.00 -18.61 -8.55
N LEU A 108 -3.59 -18.04 -9.61
CA LEU A 108 -4.35 -16.82 -9.49
C LEU A 108 -5.48 -16.96 -8.46
N GLY A 109 -5.51 -16.04 -7.49
CA GLY A 109 -6.48 -16.02 -6.40
C GLY A 109 -6.06 -16.79 -5.15
N ILE A 110 -4.99 -17.60 -5.23
CA ILE A 110 -4.36 -18.28 -4.10
C ILE A 110 -3.00 -17.65 -3.76
N GLY A 111 -2.25 -17.23 -4.77
CA GLY A 111 -0.87 -16.75 -4.65
C GLY A 111 0.15 -17.88 -4.56
N LEU A 112 1.36 -17.54 -4.09
CA LEU A 112 2.45 -18.50 -3.90
C LEU A 112 2.26 -19.35 -2.63
N LYS A 113 2.40 -20.66 -2.76
CA LYS A 113 2.38 -21.62 -1.64
C LYS A 113 3.44 -22.71 -1.82
N VAL A 114 4.12 -23.02 -0.71
CA VAL A 114 5.07 -24.13 -0.61
C VAL A 114 4.34 -25.35 -0.04
N PHE A 115 4.69 -26.54 -0.54
CA PHE A 115 4.18 -27.82 -0.05
C PHE A 115 5.33 -28.72 0.34
N ASP A 116 5.13 -29.62 1.30
CA ASP A 116 6.17 -30.55 1.76
C ASP A 116 6.43 -31.70 0.78
N SER A 117 5.49 -31.96 -0.15
CA SER A 117 5.60 -33.02 -1.15
C SER A 117 4.63 -32.81 -2.32
N MET A 118 4.89 -33.51 -3.43
CA MET A 118 3.95 -33.57 -4.57
C MET A 118 2.59 -34.16 -4.17
N GLN A 119 2.58 -35.13 -3.24
CA GLN A 119 1.34 -35.70 -2.71
C GLN A 119 0.54 -34.68 -1.90
N ALA A 120 1.22 -33.84 -1.10
CA ALA A 120 0.56 -32.77 -0.33
C ALA A 120 -0.04 -31.71 -1.26
N LEU A 121 0.67 -31.35 -2.34
CA LEU A 121 0.15 -30.48 -3.40
C LEU A 121 -1.11 -31.08 -4.04
N GLU A 122 -1.07 -32.36 -4.40
CA GLU A 122 -2.20 -33.07 -5.02
C GLU A 122 -3.43 -33.12 -4.11
N GLN A 123 -3.23 -33.44 -2.83
CA GLN A 123 -4.31 -33.42 -1.83
C GLN A 123 -4.88 -32.01 -1.65
N SER A 124 -4.03 -30.97 -1.63
CA SER A 124 -4.49 -29.59 -1.50
C SER A 124 -5.31 -29.16 -2.71
N ILE A 125 -4.88 -29.47 -3.93
CA ILE A 125 -5.61 -29.14 -5.15
C ILE A 125 -6.94 -29.89 -5.19
N LYS A 126 -6.94 -31.18 -4.83
CA LYS A 126 -8.17 -31.96 -4.71
C LYS A 126 -9.17 -31.33 -3.73
N GLY A 127 -8.71 -30.88 -2.57
CA GLY A 127 -9.54 -30.20 -1.57
C GLY A 127 -10.07 -28.84 -2.04
N LEU A 128 -9.38 -28.15 -2.94
CA LEU A 128 -9.82 -26.87 -3.50
C LEU A 128 -10.90 -27.01 -4.58
N PHE A 129 -11.09 -28.22 -5.11
CA PHE A 129 -12.08 -28.55 -6.15
C PHE A 129 -13.25 -29.40 -5.65
N THR A 130 -13.20 -29.96 -4.43
CA THR A 130 -14.22 -30.91 -3.93
C THR A 130 -14.73 -30.55 -2.53
N GLY A 131 -15.97 -30.92 -2.24
CA GLY A 131 -16.58 -30.82 -0.91
C GLY A 131 -16.81 -29.39 -0.39
N ALA A 132 -16.74 -29.18 0.92
CA ALA A 132 -16.95 -27.87 1.54
C ALA A 132 -15.77 -26.88 1.37
N GLY A 133 -14.66 -27.34 0.79
CA GLY A 133 -13.42 -26.56 0.59
C GLY A 133 -13.30 -25.90 -0.79
N VAL A 134 -14.31 -26.02 -1.65
CA VAL A 134 -14.30 -25.49 -3.02
C VAL A 134 -13.97 -24.01 -3.03
N ASN A 135 -12.89 -23.65 -3.73
CA ASN A 135 -12.52 -22.26 -3.91
C ASN A 135 -13.08 -21.73 -5.24
N PRO A 136 -14.04 -20.79 -5.22
CA PRO A 136 -14.65 -20.27 -6.44
C PRO A 136 -13.62 -19.56 -7.34
N LYS A 137 -12.55 -18.99 -6.78
CA LYS A 137 -11.50 -18.36 -7.58
C LYS A 137 -10.72 -19.39 -8.41
N LEU A 138 -10.54 -20.60 -7.89
CA LEU A 138 -9.82 -21.65 -8.61
C LEU A 138 -10.66 -22.25 -9.73
N LEU A 139 -11.97 -22.42 -9.51
CA LEU A 139 -12.91 -22.83 -10.56
C LEU A 139 -12.95 -21.84 -11.73
N ASN A 140 -12.73 -20.55 -11.47
CA ASN A 140 -12.66 -19.51 -12.50
C ASN A 140 -11.41 -19.58 -13.39
N LEU A 141 -10.42 -20.42 -13.02
CA LEU A 141 -9.25 -20.69 -13.85
C LEU A 141 -9.51 -21.75 -14.92
N LEU A 142 -10.63 -22.47 -14.82
CA LEU A 142 -11.07 -23.46 -15.80
C LEU A 142 -11.92 -22.80 -16.88
N ALA A 143 -11.94 -23.39 -18.08
CA ALA A 143 -12.91 -22.97 -19.08
C ALA A 143 -14.32 -23.37 -18.60
N ASP A 144 -15.33 -22.58 -18.96
CA ASP A 144 -16.72 -22.88 -18.60
C ASP A 144 -17.16 -24.34 -18.86
N PRO A 145 -16.89 -24.96 -20.02
CA PRO A 145 -17.26 -26.36 -20.26
C PRO A 145 -16.51 -27.34 -19.33
N ASP A 146 -15.23 -27.09 -19.06
CA ASP A 146 -14.42 -27.94 -18.18
C ASP A 146 -14.88 -27.79 -16.72
N ARG A 147 -15.28 -26.58 -16.30
CA ARG A 147 -15.89 -26.32 -14.99
C ARG A 147 -17.20 -27.08 -14.81
N GLN A 148 -18.08 -27.04 -15.82
CA GLN A 148 -19.34 -27.81 -15.76
C GLN A 148 -19.09 -29.31 -15.67
N LEU A 149 -18.17 -29.84 -16.48
CA LEU A 149 -17.78 -31.24 -16.43
C LEU A 149 -17.31 -31.65 -15.03
N LEU A 150 -16.46 -30.83 -14.38
CA LEU A 150 -15.97 -31.10 -13.04
C LEU A 150 -17.10 -31.05 -11.99
N LEU A 151 -18.01 -30.09 -12.10
CA LEU A 151 -19.16 -29.98 -11.20
C LEU A 151 -20.16 -31.14 -11.38
N ASP A 152 -20.41 -31.57 -12.61
CA ASP A 152 -21.28 -32.71 -12.89
C ASP A 152 -20.65 -34.01 -12.36
N TYR A 153 -19.33 -34.18 -12.54
CA TYR A 153 -18.61 -35.34 -12.02
C TYR A 153 -18.60 -35.41 -10.48
N ASP A 154 -18.46 -34.28 -9.78
CA ASP A 154 -18.56 -34.21 -8.31
C ASP A 154 -19.97 -34.58 -7.81
N ARG A 155 -21.01 -34.32 -8.61
CA ARG A 155 -22.41 -34.68 -8.27
C ARG A 155 -22.72 -36.15 -8.51
N GLU A 156 -22.12 -36.75 -9.53
CA GLU A 156 -22.40 -38.14 -9.95
C GLU A 156 -21.50 -39.17 -9.25
N SER A 157 -20.27 -38.81 -8.92
CA SER A 157 -19.31 -39.73 -8.28
C SER A 157 -19.38 -39.69 -6.76
N THR A 158 -19.12 -40.83 -6.09
CA THR A 158 -18.96 -40.91 -4.63
C THR A 158 -17.60 -40.38 -4.14
N GLY A 159 -16.87 -39.69 -5.01
CA GLY A 159 -15.60 -39.01 -4.76
C GLY A 159 -14.85 -38.75 -6.06
N VAL A 160 -14.34 -37.52 -6.25
CA VAL A 160 -13.52 -37.20 -7.43
C VAL A 160 -12.09 -37.71 -7.22
N ASP A 161 -11.59 -38.60 -8.09
CA ASP A 161 -10.17 -38.98 -8.10
C ASP A 161 -9.38 -37.99 -8.97
N ILE A 162 -9.25 -36.75 -8.49
CA ILE A 162 -8.44 -35.73 -9.19
C ILE A 162 -6.98 -36.15 -9.15
N ARG A 163 -6.40 -36.37 -10.32
CA ARG A 163 -4.96 -36.57 -10.51
C ARG A 163 -4.32 -35.38 -11.17
N ILE A 164 -3.13 -35.01 -10.71
CA ILE A 164 -2.37 -33.91 -11.30
C ILE A 164 -1.42 -34.41 -12.38
N GLU A 165 -1.40 -33.72 -13.50
CA GLU A 165 -0.37 -33.82 -14.52
C GLU A 165 0.41 -32.49 -14.60
N LEU A 166 1.74 -32.58 -14.51
CA LEU A 166 2.64 -31.46 -14.69
C LEU A 166 3.24 -31.50 -16.09
N ARG A 167 2.96 -30.46 -16.89
CA ARG A 167 3.45 -30.35 -18.26
C ARG A 167 4.64 -29.41 -18.33
N SER A 168 5.78 -29.92 -18.82
CA SER A 168 6.98 -29.10 -19.01
C SER A 168 6.77 -28.06 -20.11
N VAL A 169 7.24 -26.84 -19.87
CA VAL A 169 7.23 -25.77 -20.89
C VAL A 169 8.54 -25.79 -21.68
N SER A 170 8.45 -26.08 -22.98
CA SER A 170 9.61 -26.07 -23.90
C SER A 170 9.93 -24.67 -24.45
N GLY A 171 8.94 -23.79 -24.51
CA GLY A 171 9.06 -22.41 -25.00
C GLY A 171 9.26 -21.37 -23.90
N HIS A 172 8.91 -20.12 -24.20
CA HIS A 172 8.97 -19.03 -23.23
C HIS A 172 7.87 -19.20 -22.18
N PHE A 173 8.25 -19.27 -20.90
CA PHE A 173 7.34 -19.60 -19.80
C PHE A 173 6.09 -18.72 -19.71
N ILE A 174 6.24 -17.39 -19.78
CA ILE A 174 5.11 -16.46 -19.73
C ILE A 174 4.21 -16.57 -20.96
N GLU A 175 4.79 -16.86 -22.12
CA GLU A 175 4.03 -17.03 -23.37
C GLU A 175 3.18 -18.29 -23.29
N ALA A 176 3.74 -19.39 -22.76
CA ALA A 176 2.99 -20.62 -22.54
C ALA A 176 1.80 -20.41 -21.59
N LEU A 177 1.98 -19.65 -20.49
CA LEU A 177 0.86 -19.27 -19.63
C LEU A 177 -0.19 -18.46 -20.41
N GLN A 178 0.25 -17.51 -21.23
CA GLN A 178 -0.63 -16.63 -22.03
C GLN A 178 -1.41 -17.42 -23.08
N ASP A 179 -0.78 -18.42 -23.70
CA ASP A 179 -1.41 -19.31 -24.67
C ASP A 179 -2.53 -20.14 -24.03
N GLU A 180 -2.29 -20.69 -22.83
CA GLU A 180 -3.34 -21.41 -22.08
C GLU A 180 -4.51 -20.50 -21.72
N GLU A 181 -4.26 -19.25 -21.32
CA GLU A 181 -5.33 -18.27 -21.08
C GLU A 181 -6.17 -17.98 -22.33
N ILE A 182 -5.51 -17.78 -23.47
CA ILE A 182 -6.19 -17.55 -24.75
C ILE A 182 -7.03 -18.77 -25.11
N GLU A 183 -6.52 -19.98 -24.88
CA GLU A 183 -7.26 -21.20 -25.15
C GLU A 183 -8.48 -21.35 -24.23
N ARG A 184 -8.36 -21.02 -22.93
CA ARG A 184 -9.52 -21.01 -22.03
C ARG A 184 -10.60 -20.05 -22.48
N GLN A 185 -10.22 -18.82 -22.83
CA GLN A 185 -11.17 -17.82 -23.34
C GLN A 185 -11.84 -18.33 -24.62
N ARG A 186 -11.08 -18.94 -25.53
CA ARG A 186 -11.61 -19.54 -26.76
C ARG A 186 -12.62 -20.65 -26.49
N ARG A 187 -12.29 -21.59 -25.60
CA ARG A 187 -13.19 -22.70 -25.24
C ARG A 187 -14.46 -22.20 -24.56
N THR A 188 -14.35 -21.21 -23.68
CA THR A 188 -15.49 -20.56 -23.01
C THR A 188 -16.43 -19.87 -24.00
N VAL A 189 -15.89 -19.04 -24.90
CA VAL A 189 -16.71 -18.37 -25.93
C VAL A 189 -17.31 -19.37 -26.93
N SER A 190 -16.58 -20.42 -27.29
CA SER A 190 -17.07 -21.47 -28.19
C SER A 190 -18.24 -22.25 -27.59
N ASP A 191 -18.14 -22.64 -26.32
CA ASP A 191 -19.21 -23.33 -25.60
C ASP A 191 -20.44 -22.44 -25.44
N LEU A 192 -20.23 -21.17 -25.03
CA LEU A 192 -21.30 -20.18 -24.94
C LEU A 192 -22.03 -19.99 -26.28
N TYR A 193 -21.29 -19.94 -27.40
CA TYR A 193 -21.88 -19.87 -28.73
C TYR A 193 -22.72 -21.11 -29.06
N GLN A 194 -22.21 -22.32 -28.79
CA GLN A 194 -22.93 -23.56 -29.02
C GLN A 194 -24.23 -23.64 -28.21
N GLN A 195 -24.17 -23.27 -26.92
CA GLN A 195 -25.34 -23.22 -26.04
C GLN A 195 -26.35 -22.17 -26.50
N ALA A 196 -25.88 -20.99 -26.91
CA ALA A 196 -26.76 -19.93 -27.41
C ALA A 196 -27.52 -20.34 -28.67
N VAL A 197 -26.87 -21.09 -29.58
CA VAL A 197 -27.51 -21.66 -30.76
C VAL A 197 -28.53 -22.74 -30.35
N ALA A 198 -28.14 -23.66 -29.46
CA ALA A 198 -29.01 -24.73 -28.99
C ALA A 198 -30.29 -24.22 -28.30
N TRP A 199 -30.17 -23.16 -27.50
CA TRP A 199 -31.29 -22.54 -26.79
C TRP A 199 -31.98 -21.42 -27.55
N GLN A 200 -31.57 -21.15 -28.80
CA GLN A 200 -32.11 -20.08 -29.64
C GLN A 200 -32.17 -18.72 -28.91
N VAL A 201 -31.08 -18.38 -28.23
CA VAL A 201 -31.00 -17.17 -27.41
C VAL A 201 -31.23 -15.92 -28.27
N PRO A 202 -32.11 -14.99 -27.85
CA PRO A 202 -32.33 -13.74 -28.58
C PRO A 202 -31.03 -12.95 -28.77
N SER A 203 -30.88 -12.31 -29.93
CA SER A 203 -29.65 -11.60 -30.31
C SER A 203 -29.20 -10.53 -29.30
N ALA A 204 -30.13 -9.86 -28.63
CA ALA A 204 -29.83 -8.89 -27.58
C ALA A 204 -29.20 -9.55 -26.34
N LEU A 205 -29.75 -10.68 -25.89
CA LEU A 205 -29.22 -11.44 -24.76
C LEU A 205 -27.87 -12.08 -25.14
N PHE A 206 -27.76 -12.62 -26.35
CA PHE A 206 -26.51 -13.17 -26.85
C PHE A 206 -25.37 -12.14 -26.84
N LYS A 207 -25.63 -10.91 -27.28
CA LYS A 207 -24.65 -9.81 -27.20
C LYS A 207 -24.20 -9.54 -25.76
N HIS A 208 -25.14 -9.54 -24.80
CA HIS A 208 -24.79 -9.34 -23.40
C HIS A 208 -23.93 -10.48 -22.84
N LEU A 209 -24.25 -11.73 -23.20
CA LEU A 209 -23.50 -12.90 -22.76
C LEU A 209 -22.07 -12.90 -23.33
N ILE A 210 -21.90 -12.59 -24.62
CA ILE A 210 -20.58 -12.49 -25.25
C ILE A 210 -19.78 -11.33 -24.64
N ASN A 211 -20.40 -10.16 -24.45
CA ASN A 211 -19.71 -9.05 -23.80
C ASN A 211 -19.24 -9.41 -22.38
N ALA A 212 -20.03 -10.20 -21.64
CA ALA A 212 -19.64 -10.65 -20.31
C ALA A 212 -18.44 -11.62 -20.38
N ALA A 213 -18.43 -12.56 -21.33
CA ALA A 213 -17.32 -13.49 -21.55
C ALA A 213 -16.04 -12.77 -22.02
N GLU A 214 -16.15 -11.74 -22.86
CA GLU A 214 -15.00 -10.90 -23.26
C GLU A 214 -14.45 -10.07 -22.10
N CYS A 215 -15.31 -9.67 -21.15
CA CYS A 215 -14.89 -8.96 -19.94
C CYS A 215 -14.21 -9.87 -18.91
N ASP A 216 -14.29 -11.20 -19.05
CA ASP A 216 -13.67 -12.18 -18.16
C ASP A 216 -12.15 -12.33 -18.45
N ASP A 217 -11.42 -11.24 -18.20
CA ASP A 217 -9.98 -11.15 -18.38
C ASP A 217 -9.26 -11.32 -17.03
N ARG A 218 -8.50 -12.41 -16.90
CA ARG A 218 -7.74 -12.69 -15.67
C ARG A 218 -6.62 -11.70 -15.41
N ASN A 219 -6.08 -11.03 -16.43
CA ASN A 219 -5.10 -9.97 -16.20
C ASN A 219 -5.74 -8.78 -15.47
N ARG A 220 -7.01 -8.44 -15.76
CA ARG A 220 -7.75 -7.41 -15.00
C ARG A 220 -7.94 -7.82 -13.55
N GLN A 221 -8.26 -9.08 -13.31
CA GLN A 221 -8.43 -9.61 -11.96
C GLN A 221 -7.12 -9.55 -11.17
N ILE A 222 -6.02 -10.01 -11.77
CA ILE A 222 -4.67 -9.93 -11.17
C ILE A 222 -4.34 -8.49 -10.79
N LEU A 223 -4.52 -7.53 -11.71
CA LEU A 223 -4.22 -6.13 -11.46
C LEU A 223 -5.11 -5.52 -10.37
N SER A 224 -6.38 -5.90 -10.30
CA SER A 224 -7.29 -5.47 -9.23
C SER A 224 -6.87 -6.01 -7.87
N ASP A 225 -6.54 -7.30 -7.80
CA ASP A 225 -6.10 -7.96 -6.56
C ASP A 225 -4.76 -7.35 -6.07
N LEU A 226 -3.82 -7.11 -6.98
CA LEU A 226 -2.55 -6.43 -6.67
C LEU A 226 -2.76 -4.97 -6.25
N GLY A 227 -3.68 -4.24 -6.88
CA GLY A 227 -4.04 -2.87 -6.47
C GLY A 227 -4.52 -2.83 -5.02
N GLY A 228 -5.38 -3.78 -4.63
CA GLY A 228 -5.82 -3.94 -3.24
C GLY A 228 -4.67 -4.27 -2.29
N ALA A 229 -3.77 -5.18 -2.67
CA ALA A 229 -2.60 -5.54 -1.87
C ALA A 229 -1.64 -4.36 -1.66
N ILE A 230 -1.35 -3.60 -2.71
CA ILE A 230 -0.49 -2.40 -2.63
C ILE A 230 -1.11 -1.34 -1.73
N GLN A 231 -2.42 -1.10 -1.87
CA GLN A 231 -3.11 -0.13 -1.02
C GLN A 231 -3.05 -0.56 0.46
N LEU A 232 -3.19 -1.86 0.74
CA LEU A 232 -3.02 -2.40 2.08
C LEU A 232 -1.59 -2.21 2.61
N VAL A 233 -0.56 -2.44 1.79
CA VAL A 233 0.84 -2.23 2.17
C VAL A 233 1.15 -0.75 2.42
N VAL A 234 0.65 0.15 1.57
CA VAL A 234 0.78 1.61 1.78
C VAL A 234 0.07 2.02 3.06
N TYR A 235 -1.14 1.50 3.30
CA TYR A 235 -1.87 1.73 4.53
C TYR A 235 -1.09 1.26 5.76
N LYS A 236 -0.52 0.04 5.72
CA LYS A 236 0.38 -0.49 6.77
C LYS A 236 1.61 0.38 7.02
N ALA A 237 2.17 1.00 5.99
CA ALA A 237 3.35 1.86 6.12
C ALA A 237 3.03 3.25 6.69
N MET A 238 1.81 3.76 6.45
CA MET A 238 1.42 5.12 6.86
C MET A 238 0.72 5.17 8.23
N VAL A 239 0.10 4.07 8.64
CA VAL A 239 -0.75 4.05 9.83
C VAL A 239 0.05 3.59 11.06
N PRO A 240 -0.16 4.22 12.24
CA PRO A 240 0.48 3.79 13.48
C PRO A 240 0.19 2.33 13.84
N ALA A 241 1.19 1.65 14.41
CA ALA A 241 1.11 0.24 14.80
C ALA A 241 -0.10 -0.09 15.72
N TRP A 242 -0.44 0.82 16.63
CA TRP A 242 -1.57 0.64 17.57
C TRP A 242 -2.91 0.44 16.85
N MET A 243 -3.08 0.94 15.62
CA MET A 243 -4.32 0.76 14.86
C MET A 243 -4.47 -0.67 14.34
N PHE A 244 -3.36 -1.35 14.07
CA PHE A 244 -3.34 -2.76 13.66
C PHE A 244 -3.50 -3.70 14.85
N GLU A 245 -2.98 -3.31 16.02
CA GLU A 245 -3.10 -4.06 17.27
C GLU A 245 -4.49 -3.89 17.92
N ALA A 246 -5.21 -2.82 17.58
CA ALA A 246 -6.56 -2.59 18.07
C ALA A 246 -7.54 -3.66 17.59
N SER A 247 -8.49 -4.01 18.46
CA SER A 247 -9.56 -4.96 18.12
C SER A 247 -10.40 -4.46 16.93
N SER A 248 -11.02 -5.37 16.18
CA SER A 248 -11.91 -4.98 15.07
C SER A 248 -13.04 -4.04 15.53
N SER A 249 -13.53 -4.21 16.77
CA SER A 249 -14.52 -3.28 17.35
C SER A 249 -13.98 -1.88 17.56
N ASP A 250 -12.72 -1.74 18.00
CA ASP A 250 -12.11 -0.42 18.22
C ASP A 250 -11.72 0.25 16.90
N GLN A 251 -11.30 -0.53 15.90
CA GLN A 251 -11.12 -0.02 14.53
C GLN A 251 -12.45 0.51 13.95
N VAL A 252 -13.57 -0.21 14.15
CA VAL A 252 -14.90 0.26 13.73
C VAL A 252 -15.31 1.52 14.51
N ARG A 253 -15.04 1.60 15.81
CA ARG A 253 -15.28 2.82 16.60
C ARG A 253 -14.48 4.00 16.07
N LEU A 254 -13.21 3.79 15.74
CA LEU A 254 -12.35 4.82 15.16
C LEU A 254 -12.87 5.28 13.80
N VAL A 255 -13.22 4.36 12.89
CA VAL A 255 -13.80 4.71 11.58
C VAL A 255 -15.09 5.52 11.75
N ASN A 256 -15.95 5.13 12.69
CA ASN A 256 -17.17 5.86 12.98
C ASN A 256 -16.89 7.24 13.59
N ALA A 257 -15.89 7.37 14.45
CA ALA A 257 -15.44 8.66 14.98
C ALA A 257 -14.90 9.56 13.85
N LEU A 258 -14.06 9.04 12.96
CA LEU A 258 -13.52 9.75 11.79
C LEU A 258 -14.61 10.16 10.80
N ARG A 259 -15.62 9.31 10.56
CA ARG A 259 -16.78 9.65 9.71
C ARG A 259 -17.61 10.77 10.33
N ARG A 260 -17.90 10.69 11.63
CA ARG A 260 -18.60 11.75 12.36
C ARG A 260 -17.79 13.05 12.32
N PHE A 261 -16.50 12.97 12.60
CA PHE A 261 -15.55 14.07 12.49
C PHE A 261 -15.60 14.73 11.10
N TYR A 262 -15.49 13.95 10.02
CA TYR A 262 -15.55 14.47 8.65
C TYR A 262 -16.86 15.21 8.35
N VAL A 263 -18.00 14.64 8.76
CA VAL A 263 -19.33 15.26 8.58
C VAL A 263 -19.46 16.55 9.41
N THR A 264 -18.95 16.57 10.64
CA THR A 264 -19.00 17.74 11.52
C THR A 264 -18.07 18.87 11.06
N CYS A 265 -16.87 18.54 10.57
CA CYS A 265 -15.87 19.53 10.14
C CYS A 265 -16.22 20.20 8.79
N ILE A 266 -16.88 19.50 7.86
CA ILE A 266 -17.36 20.12 6.60
C ILE A 266 -18.38 21.23 6.89
N GLY A 267 -19.16 21.10 7.97
CA GLY A 267 -20.16 22.11 8.35
C GLY A 267 -19.59 23.37 9.00
N LYS A 268 -18.45 23.29 9.70
CA LYS A 268 -17.95 24.41 10.54
C LYS A 268 -16.69 25.12 10.04
N LYS A 269 -15.96 24.62 9.04
CA LYS A 269 -14.68 25.21 8.55
C LYS A 269 -13.65 25.55 9.64
N ASP A 270 -13.84 25.09 10.86
CA ASP A 270 -12.93 25.30 11.97
C ASP A 270 -12.79 23.97 12.73
N PHE A 271 -11.53 23.55 12.86
CA PHE A 271 -11.11 22.33 13.53
C PHE A 271 -10.94 22.54 15.04
N LEU A 272 -10.91 23.79 15.49
CA LEU A 272 -10.67 24.16 16.88
C LEU A 272 -11.96 24.29 17.68
N PHE A 273 -13.14 24.10 17.09
CA PHE A 273 -14.43 24.22 17.80
C PHE A 273 -14.55 25.54 18.58
N ASP A 274 -14.19 26.67 17.95
CA ASP A 274 -14.16 28.00 18.57
C ASP A 274 -13.07 28.19 19.66
N VAL A 275 -12.14 27.23 19.81
CA VAL A 275 -10.92 27.41 20.63
C VAL A 275 -9.96 28.34 19.87
N PRO A 276 -9.46 29.43 20.50
CA PRO A 276 -8.48 30.31 19.86
C PRO A 276 -7.19 29.54 19.56
N THR A 277 -6.47 29.89 18.49
CA THR A 277 -5.13 29.34 18.25
C THR A 277 -4.18 29.72 19.38
N LEU A 278 -3.10 28.94 19.61
CA LEU A 278 -2.08 29.30 20.60
C LEU A 278 -1.54 30.72 20.37
N TYR A 279 -1.33 31.11 19.11
CA TYR A 279 -0.96 32.48 18.73
C TYR A 279 -2.01 33.51 19.18
N GLY A 280 -3.28 33.31 18.83
CA GLY A 280 -4.36 34.22 19.19
C GLY A 280 -4.58 34.31 20.71
N TYR A 281 -4.43 33.20 21.43
CA TYR A 281 -4.44 33.19 22.89
C TYR A 281 -3.25 33.96 23.47
N SER A 282 -2.05 33.77 22.92
CA SER A 282 -0.83 34.49 23.33
C SER A 282 -0.97 36.00 23.14
N GLN A 283 -1.47 36.42 21.97
CA GLN A 283 -1.74 37.82 21.67
C GLN A 283 -2.69 38.42 22.69
N GLN A 284 -3.81 37.74 22.96
CA GLN A 284 -4.81 38.24 23.90
C GLN A 284 -4.26 38.39 25.33
N GLN A 285 -3.45 37.44 25.80
CA GLN A 285 -2.86 37.52 27.15
C GLN A 285 -1.79 38.62 27.24
N LEU A 286 -0.95 38.76 26.21
CA LEU A 286 0.07 39.80 26.15
C LEU A 286 -0.55 41.19 26.05
N THR A 287 -1.56 41.39 25.19
CA THR A 287 -2.27 42.67 25.09
C THR A 287 -2.87 43.06 26.44
N ARG A 288 -3.56 42.14 27.13
CA ARG A 288 -4.14 42.43 28.46
C ARG A 288 -3.08 42.82 29.50
N LYS A 289 -1.92 42.17 29.49
CA LYS A 289 -0.83 42.51 30.42
C LYS A 289 -0.20 43.85 30.09
N LEU A 290 0.11 44.09 28.81
CA LEU A 290 0.67 45.36 28.35
C LEU A 290 -0.28 46.54 28.59
N GLU A 291 -1.59 46.35 28.43
CA GLU A 291 -2.60 47.37 28.78
C GLU A 291 -2.66 47.65 30.28
N ALA A 292 -2.48 46.62 31.13
CA ALA A 292 -2.47 46.78 32.58
C ALA A 292 -1.20 47.49 33.08
N ASP A 293 -0.06 47.15 32.49
CA ASP A 293 1.26 47.66 32.91
C ASP A 293 1.56 49.04 32.26
N PHE A 294 0.99 49.34 31.09
CA PHE A 294 1.16 50.60 30.34
C PHE A 294 -0.18 51.22 29.90
N PRO A 295 -0.99 51.75 30.83
CA PRO A 295 -2.35 52.22 30.56
C PRO A 295 -2.44 53.49 29.70
N GLU A 296 -1.35 54.20 29.45
CA GLU A 296 -1.34 55.43 28.63
C GLU A 296 -0.81 55.21 27.20
N GLU A 297 0.00 54.16 26.99
CA GLU A 297 0.77 53.96 25.74
C GLU A 297 0.24 52.80 24.90
N HIS A 298 -0.39 51.81 25.54
CA HIS A 298 -1.01 50.64 24.89
C HIS A 298 -0.12 49.99 23.82
N PRO A 299 1.10 49.54 24.16
CA PRO A 299 2.02 48.99 23.18
C PRO A 299 1.46 47.71 22.56
N ASP A 300 1.49 47.63 21.23
CA ASP A 300 1.05 46.46 20.48
C ASP A 300 2.12 45.36 20.50
N PRO A 301 1.84 44.16 21.05
CA PRO A 301 2.81 43.08 21.07
C PRO A 301 3.23 42.59 19.68
N GLU A 302 2.46 42.82 18.62
CA GLU A 302 2.87 42.47 17.25
C GLU A 302 3.96 43.41 16.70
N ASN A 303 3.99 44.67 17.14
CA ASN A 303 4.97 45.66 16.71
C ASN A 303 6.30 45.59 17.51
N ILE A 304 6.38 44.73 18.52
CA ILE A 304 7.61 44.53 19.33
C ILE A 304 8.39 43.35 18.77
N ARG A 305 9.55 43.61 18.18
CA ARG A 305 10.46 42.60 17.65
C ARG A 305 11.49 42.19 18.71
N VAL A 306 11.47 40.91 19.05
CA VAL A 306 12.40 40.28 19.97
C VAL A 306 13.45 39.53 19.16
N THR A 307 14.71 39.90 19.32
CA THR A 307 15.83 39.25 18.65
C THR A 307 16.71 38.54 19.67
N LEU A 308 16.79 37.20 19.56
CA LEU A 308 17.63 36.34 20.37
C LEU A 308 18.93 36.05 19.61
N THR A 309 20.08 36.34 20.22
CA THR A 309 21.39 35.99 19.69
C THR A 309 22.03 34.92 20.57
N HIS A 310 22.12 33.69 20.05
CA HIS A 310 22.84 32.59 20.69
C HIS A 310 24.31 32.59 20.24
N PHE A 311 25.22 32.39 21.19
CA PHE A 311 26.66 32.36 20.94
C PHE A 311 27.18 30.94 21.16
N VAL A 312 27.65 30.29 20.10
CA VAL A 312 28.18 28.93 20.17
C VAL A 312 29.66 29.00 20.57
N PRO A 313 30.07 28.40 21.71
CA PRO A 313 31.47 28.40 22.12
C PRO A 313 32.32 27.54 21.17
N ALA A 314 33.55 27.95 20.92
CA ALA A 314 34.49 27.15 20.14
C ALA A 314 34.86 25.85 20.89
N PRO A 315 34.88 24.69 20.22
CA PRO A 315 35.35 23.45 20.84
C PRO A 315 36.82 23.59 21.25
N VAL A 316 37.13 23.22 22.50
CA VAL A 316 38.48 23.32 23.06
C VAL A 316 39.12 21.95 23.18
N ALA A 317 40.40 21.85 22.79
CA ALA A 317 41.16 20.62 22.92
C ALA A 317 41.43 20.30 24.41
N PRO A 318 41.51 19.01 24.79
CA PRO A 318 41.84 18.63 26.17
C PRO A 318 43.16 19.27 26.64
N GLY A 319 43.11 20.01 27.75
CA GLY A 319 44.27 20.70 28.34
C GLY A 319 44.42 22.18 27.95
N GLN A 320 43.51 22.74 27.15
CA GLN A 320 43.48 24.18 26.85
C GLN A 320 42.35 24.91 27.57
N LEU A 321 42.54 26.21 27.84
CA LEU A 321 41.53 27.06 28.47
C LEU A 321 40.50 27.55 27.44
N PRO A 322 39.20 27.59 27.79
CA PRO A 322 38.17 28.17 26.93
C PRO A 322 38.43 29.63 26.59
N GLN A 323 38.23 29.99 25.31
CA GLN A 323 38.25 31.37 24.86
C GLN A 323 36.84 31.97 24.91
N SER A 324 36.76 33.25 25.27
CA SER A 324 35.50 34.03 25.35
C SER A 324 35.00 34.57 24.01
N ILE A 325 35.63 34.17 22.89
CA ILE A 325 35.22 34.54 21.54
C ILE A 325 34.34 33.41 20.96
N PRO A 326 33.10 33.69 20.54
CA PRO A 326 32.21 32.67 19.99
C PRO A 326 32.69 32.17 18.62
N ALA A 327 32.51 30.89 18.35
CA ALA A 327 32.82 30.28 17.05
C ALA A 327 31.74 30.57 15.99
N ALA A 328 30.48 30.69 16.42
CA ALA A 328 29.36 31.04 15.58
C ALA A 328 28.31 31.82 16.39
N ARG A 329 27.47 32.58 15.68
CA ARG A 329 26.27 33.21 16.24
C ARG A 329 25.05 32.74 15.47
N GLU A 330 24.00 32.39 16.20
CA GLU A 330 22.67 32.12 15.64
C GLU A 330 21.75 33.26 16.09
N VAL A 331 21.02 33.85 15.14
CA VAL A 331 20.15 35.01 15.40
C VAL A 331 18.74 34.64 14.95
N THR A 332 17.79 34.70 15.87
CA THR A 332 16.37 34.50 15.61
C THR A 332 15.62 35.79 15.96
N SER A 333 14.77 36.27 15.07
CA SER A 333 14.02 37.52 15.26
C SER A 333 12.54 37.28 14.98
N GLU A 334 11.73 37.42 16.02
CA GLU A 334 10.30 37.12 16.05
C GLU A 334 9.55 38.29 16.70
N ASN A 335 8.24 38.38 16.52
CA ASN A 335 7.45 39.35 17.30
C ASN A 335 7.24 38.86 18.75
N LEU A 336 6.79 39.72 19.65
CA LEU A 336 6.63 39.35 21.07
C LEU A 336 5.60 38.23 21.28
N VAL A 337 4.59 38.14 20.40
CA VAL A 337 3.56 37.09 20.45
C VAL A 337 4.14 35.72 20.09
N GLU A 338 4.90 35.64 19.00
CA GLU A 338 5.61 34.44 18.56
C GLU A 338 6.66 34.03 19.59
N PHE A 339 7.43 34.99 20.11
CA PHE A 339 8.44 34.75 21.14
C PHE A 339 7.83 34.14 22.41
N ALA A 340 6.65 34.61 22.84
CA ALA A 340 5.93 34.04 23.97
C ALA A 340 5.35 32.65 23.68
N ALA A 341 4.81 32.44 22.47
CA ALA A 341 4.24 31.16 22.04
C ALA A 341 5.31 30.07 21.84
N ASN A 342 6.47 30.42 21.31
CA ASN A 342 7.57 29.51 20.96
C ASN A 342 8.48 29.14 22.15
N ARG A 343 8.18 29.66 23.37
CA ARG A 343 8.92 29.32 24.60
C ARG A 343 8.98 27.82 24.91
N LEU A 344 8.07 27.04 24.32
CA LEU A 344 8.03 25.58 24.40
C LEU A 344 9.18 24.87 23.66
N MET A 345 9.77 25.50 22.63
CA MET A 345 10.67 24.82 21.69
C MET A 345 12.10 25.39 21.65
N SER A 346 12.31 26.62 22.12
CA SER A 346 13.59 27.32 21.99
C SER A 346 14.42 27.27 23.27
N ARG A 347 15.72 26.99 23.15
CA ARG A 347 16.69 27.20 24.24
C ARG A 347 16.86 28.72 24.44
N PHE A 348 16.48 29.23 25.61
CA PHE A 348 16.65 30.65 25.98
C PHE A 348 18.08 31.00 26.40
N ASP A 349 19.08 30.38 25.78
CA ASP A 349 20.48 30.70 26.05
C ASP A 349 20.92 31.73 25.01
N GLY A 350 21.05 33.00 25.39
CA GLY A 350 21.42 34.05 24.43
C GLY A 350 21.13 35.47 24.91
N ALA A 351 21.72 36.46 24.22
CA ALA A 351 21.44 37.86 24.46
C ALA A 351 20.16 38.29 23.74
N ILE A 352 19.24 38.93 24.46
CA ILE A 352 17.98 39.46 23.91
C ILE A 352 18.14 40.95 23.61
N SER A 353 17.76 41.36 22.41
CA SER A 353 17.60 42.76 22.02
C SER A 353 16.20 43.01 21.49
N LEU A 354 15.66 44.18 21.80
CA LEU A 354 14.31 44.60 21.43
C LEU A 354 14.38 45.73 20.40
N ALA A 355 13.50 45.71 19.41
CA ALA A 355 13.28 46.81 18.47
C ALA A 355 11.79 46.94 18.15
N ALA A 356 11.33 48.14 17.82
CA ALA A 356 10.00 48.29 17.21
C ALA A 356 10.09 47.90 15.73
N GLU A 357 9.04 47.29 15.18
CA GLU A 357 9.02 46.90 13.76
C GLU A 357 9.04 48.10 12.82
N ASP A 358 8.47 49.22 13.25
CA ASP A 358 8.48 50.52 12.56
C ASP A 358 9.81 51.30 12.65
N GLY A 359 10.80 50.78 13.39
CA GLY A 359 12.11 51.39 13.58
C GLY A 359 12.13 52.60 14.55
N GLN A 360 11.02 52.86 15.25
CA GLN A 360 10.99 53.87 16.32
C GLN A 360 11.73 53.35 17.56
N PRO A 361 12.32 54.26 18.38
CA PRO A 361 12.89 53.86 19.66
C PRO A 361 11.76 53.33 20.56
N LEU A 362 11.89 52.07 21.00
CA LEU A 362 11.04 51.52 22.05
C LEU A 362 11.18 52.36 23.31
N ASN A 363 10.10 52.49 24.08
CA ASN A 363 10.12 53.18 25.36
C ASN A 363 11.20 52.56 26.28
N ALA A 364 11.91 53.41 27.02
CA ALA A 364 12.99 53.03 27.93
C ALA A 364 12.55 52.02 29.00
N VAL A 365 11.25 51.86 29.24
CA VAL A 365 10.68 50.89 30.20
C VAL A 365 10.57 49.48 29.61
N LEU A 366 10.47 49.33 28.29
CA LEU A 366 10.48 48.03 27.59
C LEU A 366 11.92 47.50 27.50
N THR A 367 12.36 46.86 28.58
CA THR A 367 13.70 46.26 28.65
C THR A 367 13.67 44.76 28.34
N PRO A 368 14.78 44.17 27.89
CA PRO A 368 14.89 42.71 27.72
C PRO A 368 14.57 41.92 29.00
N ALA A 369 14.88 42.49 30.17
CA ALA A 369 14.54 41.90 31.47
C ALA A 369 13.01 41.87 31.67
N TYR A 370 12.33 42.99 31.42
CA TYR A 370 10.87 43.08 31.50
C TYR A 370 10.19 42.06 30.57
N VAL A 371 10.64 41.93 29.32
CA VAL A 371 10.07 40.96 28.37
C VAL A 371 10.23 39.52 28.87
N ASN A 372 11.39 39.16 29.43
CA ASN A 372 11.58 37.84 30.02
C ASN A 372 10.65 37.59 31.22
N ASP A 373 10.55 38.57 32.13
CA ASP A 373 9.72 38.46 33.33
C ASP A 373 8.23 38.34 32.98
N VAL A 374 7.73 39.12 32.01
CA VAL A 374 6.34 39.07 31.56
C VAL A 374 6.02 37.74 30.89
N VAL A 375 6.89 37.27 29.99
CA VAL A 375 6.69 36.00 29.30
C VAL A 375 6.78 34.82 30.28
N GLU A 376 7.61 34.92 31.32
CA GLU A 376 7.70 33.92 32.39
C GLU A 376 6.48 33.92 33.30
N ALA A 377 6.04 35.10 33.74
CA ALA A 377 4.89 35.24 34.62
C ALA A 377 3.56 34.87 33.92
N LEU A 378 3.46 35.09 32.61
CA LEU A 378 2.26 34.73 31.84
C LEU A 378 2.13 33.22 31.59
N ASP A 379 3.25 32.49 31.50
CA ASP A 379 3.33 31.07 31.12
C ASP A 379 2.18 30.65 30.18
N VAL A 380 2.19 31.26 28.99
CA VAL A 380 1.08 31.13 28.03
C VAL A 380 0.82 29.66 27.67
N ALA A 381 1.85 28.82 27.72
CA ALA A 381 1.76 27.38 27.49
C ALA A 381 1.02 26.63 28.61
N ALA A 382 1.23 26.98 29.88
CA ALA A 382 0.44 26.43 30.98
C ALA A 382 -1.02 26.91 30.93
N GLY A 383 -1.24 28.21 30.71
CA GLY A 383 -2.59 28.77 30.62
C GLY A 383 -3.40 28.23 29.43
N TYR A 384 -2.76 28.00 28.29
CA TYR A 384 -3.41 27.40 27.12
C TYR A 384 -3.73 25.91 27.34
N ARG A 385 -2.89 25.17 28.07
CA ARG A 385 -3.20 23.78 28.46
C ARG A 385 -4.42 23.71 29.38
N GLU A 386 -4.54 24.61 30.35
CA GLU A 386 -5.73 24.69 31.21
C GLU A 386 -7.00 25.05 30.44
N LEU A 387 -6.90 25.96 29.45
CA LEU A 387 -8.00 26.25 28.54
C LEU A 387 -8.44 25.01 27.75
N LEU A 388 -7.48 24.26 27.21
CA LEU A 388 -7.76 23.03 26.47
C LEU A 388 -8.38 21.96 27.38
N ASP A 389 -7.88 21.77 28.59
CA ASP A 389 -8.46 20.83 29.55
C ASP A 389 -9.91 21.20 29.89
N THR A 390 -10.22 22.50 30.04
CA THR A 390 -11.58 22.97 30.32
C THR A 390 -12.54 22.73 29.16
N VAL A 391 -12.06 22.84 27.91
CA VAL A 391 -12.91 22.69 26.71
C VAL A 391 -13.03 21.23 26.26
N LEU A 392 -12.00 20.42 26.49
CA LEU A 392 -11.91 19.04 26.00
C LEU A 392 -12.31 17.98 27.04
N THR A 393 -12.44 18.35 28.32
CA THR A 393 -12.98 17.46 29.36
C THR A 393 -14.50 17.64 29.44
N PRO A 394 -15.31 16.58 29.32
CA PRO A 394 -16.77 16.66 29.25
C PRO A 394 -17.47 17.10 30.54
#